data_AF-A0A376M4T1-F1
#
_entry.id   AF-A0A376M4T1-F1
#
_cell.length_a   1.000
_cell.length_b   1.000
_cell.length_c   1.000
_cell.angle_alpha   90.00
_cell.angle_beta   90.00
_cell.angle_gamma   90.00
#
_symmetry.space_group_name_H-M   'P 1'
#
loop_
_entity.id
_entity.type
_entity.pdbx_description
1 polymer ?
#
loop_
_entity_poly.entity_id
_entity_poly.type
_entity_poly.pdbx_seq_one_letter_code
_entity_poly.pdbx_strand_id
1 'polypeptide(L)'
;MKRLSLILLSAFCTITYAAPEDITFTGTLIEPPVCTVSNGDDIEIQFIDVIIDNIDGVNYRKDVPYQITCDPDITDDAWVMTLTWTGTQTSYNYAAIQTDVTGLGIELQ
;
A
#
# COMPACT_ATOMS: atom_id res chain seq x y z
N MET A 1 79.33 19.22 23.70
CA MET A 1 77.87 19.24 23.90
C MET A 1 77.25 20.37 23.07
N LYS A 2 76.81 20.11 21.82
CA LYS A 2 75.95 21.04 21.01
C LYS A 2 75.62 20.60 19.58
N ARG A 3 76.07 19.42 19.13
CA ARG A 3 75.75 18.90 17.77
C ARG A 3 74.71 17.78 17.75
N LEU A 4 74.08 17.48 18.89
CA LEU A 4 73.08 16.40 19.02
C LEU A 4 71.63 16.92 19.14
N SER A 5 71.39 18.21 18.89
CA SER A 5 70.08 18.85 19.11
C SER A 5 69.28 19.15 17.83
N LEU A 6 69.79 18.84 16.63
CA LEU A 6 69.14 19.24 15.38
C LEU A 6 68.59 18.08 14.52
N ILE A 7 68.68 16.83 14.98
CA ILE A 7 68.22 15.65 14.21
C ILE A 7 66.94 15.03 14.79
N LEU A 8 66.50 15.44 15.99
CA LEU A 8 65.40 14.78 16.68
C LEU A 8 63.99 15.38 16.49
N LEU A 9 63.83 16.45 15.68
CA LEU A 9 62.56 17.21 15.65
C LEU A 9 61.86 17.33 14.28
N SER A 10 62.32 16.65 13.23
CA SER A 10 61.63 16.66 11.92
C SER A 10 61.14 15.28 11.45
N ALA A 11 61.22 14.26 12.32
CA ALA A 11 60.71 12.91 12.05
C ALA A 11 59.22 12.71 12.38
N PHE A 12 58.44 13.79 12.50
CA PHE A 12 56.98 13.74 12.60
C PHE A 12 56.35 14.33 11.35
N CYS A 13 56.64 13.73 10.19
CA CYS A 13 55.76 13.86 9.03
C CYS A 13 54.79 12.67 9.09
N THR A 14 53.69 12.84 9.83
CA THR A 14 52.59 11.87 9.81
C THR A 14 51.85 12.02 8.50
N ILE A 15 51.99 11.05 7.61
CA ILE A 15 51.18 10.96 6.40
C ILE A 15 49.75 10.61 6.84
N THR A 16 48.83 11.57 6.78
CA THR A 16 47.42 11.30 7.03
C THR A 16 46.80 10.75 5.74
N TYR A 17 46.62 9.43 5.67
CA TYR A 17 45.76 8.83 4.66
C TYR A 17 44.31 8.94 5.15
N ALA A 18 43.56 9.90 4.62
CA ALA A 18 42.10 9.80 4.66
C ALA A 18 41.73 8.77 3.59
N ALA A 19 41.59 7.50 3.99
CA ALA A 19 40.88 6.56 3.14
C ALA A 19 39.43 7.06 3.05
N PRO A 20 38.84 7.20 1.84
CA PRO A 20 37.40 7.29 1.77
C PRO A 20 36.88 5.99 2.36
N GLU A 21 36.24 6.05 3.53
CA GLU A 21 35.60 4.86 4.06
C GLU A 21 34.43 4.52 3.14
N ASP A 22 34.58 3.45 2.37
CA ASP A 22 33.53 2.96 1.50
C ASP A 22 32.40 2.40 2.38
N ILE A 23 31.30 3.16 2.47
CA ILE A 23 30.10 2.73 3.19
C ILE A 23 29.34 1.74 2.29
N THR A 24 29.25 0.48 2.75
CA THR A 24 28.45 -0.54 2.08
C THR A 24 27.13 -0.74 2.81
N PHE A 25 26.02 -0.51 2.12
CA PHE A 25 24.70 -0.88 2.60
C PHE A 25 24.32 -2.26 2.06
N THR A 26 23.73 -3.09 2.92
CA THR A 26 23.14 -4.37 2.54
C THR A 26 21.72 -4.44 3.08
N GLY A 27 20.85 -5.19 2.42
CA GLY A 27 19.46 -5.36 2.81
C GLY A 27 18.72 -6.30 1.87
N THR A 28 17.46 -6.57 2.19
CA THR A 28 16.56 -7.39 1.41
C THR A 28 15.34 -6.54 1.04
N LEU A 29 14.96 -6.56 -0.23
CA LEU A 29 13.70 -5.97 -0.68
C LEU A 29 12.58 -7.00 -0.43
N ILE A 30 11.57 -6.61 0.34
CA ILE A 30 10.40 -7.43 0.66
C ILE A 30 9.20 -6.75 -0.01
N GLU A 31 8.72 -7.31 -1.12
CA GLU A 31 7.62 -6.76 -1.90
C GLU A 31 6.31 -7.47 -1.54
N PRO A 32 5.18 -6.75 -1.42
CA PRO A 32 3.88 -7.38 -1.17
C PRO A 32 3.50 -8.32 -2.33
N PRO A 33 2.68 -9.36 -2.06
CA PRO A 33 2.25 -10.30 -3.09
C PRO A 33 1.41 -9.59 -4.14
N VAL A 34 1.54 -10.03 -5.38
CA VAL A 34 0.61 -9.63 -6.45
C VAL A 34 -0.72 -10.35 -6.19
N CYS A 35 -1.81 -9.59 -6.15
CA CYS A 35 -3.15 -10.12 -5.94
C CYS A 35 -4.09 -9.72 -7.06
N THR A 36 -5.06 -10.59 -7.38
CA THR A 36 -6.15 -10.32 -8.31
C THR A 36 -7.49 -10.39 -7.57
N VAL A 37 -8.42 -9.52 -7.96
CA VAL A 37 -9.82 -9.55 -7.51
C VAL A 37 -10.64 -10.20 -8.61
N SER A 38 -11.35 -11.28 -8.28
CA SER A 38 -12.21 -12.07 -9.17
C SER A 38 -11.55 -12.43 -10.49
N ASN A 39 -10.26 -12.80 -10.46
CA ASN A 39 -9.45 -13.11 -11.65
C ASN A 39 -9.35 -11.98 -12.69
N GLY A 40 -9.70 -10.74 -12.30
CA GLY A 40 -9.78 -9.59 -13.21
C GLY A 40 -11.10 -9.49 -13.97
N ASP A 41 -12.08 -10.36 -13.69
CA ASP A 41 -13.41 -10.34 -14.29
C ASP A 41 -14.33 -9.32 -13.60
N ASP A 42 -15.30 -8.81 -14.36
CA ASP A 42 -16.36 -7.95 -13.84
C ASP A 42 -17.29 -8.75 -12.90
N ILE A 43 -17.66 -8.12 -11.77
CA ILE A 43 -18.65 -8.67 -10.83
C ILE A 43 -19.98 -7.96 -11.09
N GLU A 44 -20.95 -8.68 -11.62
CA GLU A 44 -22.31 -8.15 -11.84
C GLU A 44 -23.24 -8.54 -10.69
N ILE A 45 -23.98 -7.56 -10.15
CA ILE A 45 -24.95 -7.77 -9.08
C ILE A 45 -26.32 -7.28 -9.53
N GLN A 46 -27.31 -8.19 -9.51
CA GLN A 46 -28.65 -7.89 -9.96
C GLN A 46 -29.60 -7.62 -8.78
N PHE A 47 -30.10 -6.39 -8.72
CA PHE A 47 -31.09 -5.95 -7.75
C PHE A 47 -32.55 -6.26 -8.16
N ILE A 48 -32.78 -6.60 -9.44
CA ILE A 48 -34.10 -6.94 -10.03
C ILE A 48 -35.15 -5.86 -9.69
N ASP A 49 -36.22 -6.22 -8.98
CA ASP A 49 -37.34 -5.33 -8.67
C ASP A 49 -37.12 -4.68 -7.30
N VAL A 50 -36.83 -3.38 -7.32
CA VAL A 50 -36.69 -2.55 -6.13
C VAL A 50 -37.89 -1.62 -6.01
N ILE A 51 -38.64 -1.76 -4.92
CA ILE A 51 -39.76 -0.86 -4.60
C ILE A 51 -39.21 0.26 -3.72
N ILE A 52 -39.29 1.50 -4.22
CA ILE A 52 -38.69 2.68 -3.58
C ILE A 52 -39.12 2.82 -2.11
N ASP A 53 -40.41 2.64 -1.83
CA ASP A 53 -40.97 2.78 -0.47
C ASP A 53 -40.43 1.73 0.52
N ASN A 54 -39.81 0.65 0.03
CA ASN A 54 -39.22 -0.41 0.86
C ASN A 54 -37.71 -0.26 1.04
N ILE A 55 -37.07 0.76 0.45
CA ILE A 55 -35.63 1.00 0.60
C ILE A 55 -35.35 1.62 1.97
N ASP A 56 -34.85 0.81 2.91
CA ASP A 56 -34.55 1.19 4.30
C ASP A 56 -33.09 0.97 4.70
N GLY A 57 -32.23 0.59 3.74
CA GLY A 57 -30.83 0.24 3.97
C GLY A 57 -30.62 -1.21 4.42
N VAL A 58 -31.68 -1.99 4.64
CA VAL A 58 -31.62 -3.43 4.97
C VAL A 58 -32.23 -4.28 3.85
N ASN A 59 -33.41 -3.88 3.35
CA ASN A 59 -34.03 -4.54 2.22
C ASN A 59 -33.16 -4.43 0.96
N TYR A 60 -33.26 -5.46 0.11
CA TYR A 60 -32.56 -5.56 -1.17
C TYR A 60 -31.03 -5.62 -1.08
N ARG A 61 -30.43 -5.80 0.11
CA ARG A 61 -28.99 -6.11 0.24
C ARG A 61 -28.62 -7.30 -0.62
N LYS A 62 -27.45 -7.20 -1.24
CA LYS A 62 -26.85 -8.25 -2.06
C LYS A 62 -25.45 -8.52 -1.57
N ASP A 63 -25.10 -9.79 -1.54
CA ASP A 63 -23.72 -10.19 -1.36
C ASP A 63 -22.92 -9.77 -2.59
N VAL A 64 -21.70 -9.32 -2.36
CA VAL A 64 -20.72 -9.04 -3.40
C VAL A 64 -19.76 -10.23 -3.46
N PRO A 65 -19.90 -11.15 -4.43
CA PRO A 65 -19.16 -12.42 -4.42
C PRO A 65 -17.75 -12.27 -5.01
N TYR A 66 -16.96 -11.33 -4.48
CA TYR A 66 -15.57 -11.19 -4.90
C TYR A 66 -14.69 -12.30 -4.33
N GLN A 67 -13.68 -12.70 -5.09
CA GLN A 67 -12.62 -13.58 -4.62
C GLN A 67 -11.28 -12.87 -4.73
N ILE A 68 -10.43 -12.97 -3.71
CA ILE A 68 -9.09 -12.41 -3.75
C ILE A 68 -8.10 -13.57 -3.81
N THR A 69 -7.26 -13.58 -4.84
CA THR A 69 -6.21 -14.57 -5.02
C THR A 69 -4.87 -13.83 -5.05
N CYS A 70 -3.96 -14.20 -4.16
CA CYS A 70 -2.60 -13.66 -4.09
C CYS A 70 -1.57 -14.74 -4.41
N ASP A 71 -0.38 -14.31 -4.84
CA ASP A 71 0.77 -15.21 -5.00
C ASP A 71 1.03 -15.99 -3.69
N PRO A 72 0.94 -17.33 -3.70
CA PRO A 72 1.06 -18.14 -2.49
C PRO A 72 2.48 -18.22 -1.92
N ASP A 73 3.50 -17.90 -2.72
CA ASP A 73 4.90 -18.06 -2.34
C ASP A 73 5.48 -16.81 -1.62
N ILE A 74 4.68 -15.73 -1.55
CA ILE A 74 5.07 -14.44 -1.00
C ILE A 74 4.14 -14.10 0.17
N THR A 75 4.53 -14.50 1.39
CA THR A 75 3.76 -14.23 2.61
C THR A 75 4.65 -13.69 3.72
N ASP A 76 4.28 -12.55 4.30
CA ASP A 76 4.86 -11.97 5.51
C ASP A 76 3.72 -11.64 6.48
N ASP A 77 3.86 -12.06 7.75
CA ASP A 77 2.83 -11.88 8.79
C ASP A 77 2.54 -10.39 9.09
N ALA A 78 3.43 -9.47 8.70
CA ALA A 78 3.24 -8.04 8.87
C ALA A 78 2.33 -7.41 7.81
N TRP A 79 2.03 -8.11 6.72
CA TRP A 79 1.20 -7.53 5.66
C TRP A 79 -0.28 -7.58 5.99
N VAL A 80 -0.92 -6.42 5.82
CA VAL A 80 -2.36 -6.25 5.98
C VAL A 80 -2.95 -5.82 4.64
N MET A 81 -4.00 -6.51 4.22
CA MET A 81 -4.72 -6.18 3.01
C MET A 81 -5.94 -5.32 3.31
N THR A 82 -6.13 -4.26 2.52
CA THR A 82 -7.33 -3.43 2.53
C THR A 82 -7.95 -3.41 1.15
N LEU A 83 -9.26 -3.65 1.07
CA LEU A 83 -10.04 -3.50 -0.15
C LEU A 83 -10.73 -2.13 -0.15
N THR A 84 -10.54 -1.36 -1.22
CA THR A 84 -11.14 -0.03 -1.39
C THR A 84 -12.08 -0.04 -2.58
N TRP A 85 -13.28 0.50 -2.36
CA TRP A 85 -14.28 0.70 -3.40
C TRP A 85 -14.28 2.16 -3.82
N THR A 86 -14.25 2.40 -5.13
CA THR A 86 -14.22 3.77 -5.67
C THR A 86 -15.39 3.99 -6.61
N GLY A 87 -16.06 5.12 -6.44
CA GLY A 87 -17.14 5.55 -7.31
C GLY A 87 -17.47 7.01 -7.06
N THR A 88 -18.29 7.59 -7.93
CA THR A 88 -18.82 8.95 -7.70
C THR A 88 -19.73 8.92 -6.48
N GLN A 89 -19.42 9.72 -5.46
CA GLN A 89 -20.22 9.78 -4.25
C GLN A 89 -21.56 10.48 -4.49
N THR A 90 -22.61 10.04 -3.80
CA THR A 90 -23.87 10.80 -3.77
C THR A 90 -23.72 12.10 -2.97
N SER A 91 -24.58 13.08 -3.22
CA SER A 91 -24.58 14.36 -2.48
C SER A 91 -25.22 14.28 -1.09
N TYR A 92 -25.95 13.21 -0.79
CA TYR A 92 -26.75 13.03 0.43
C TYR A 92 -26.21 11.93 1.35
N ASN A 93 -25.36 11.02 0.84
CA ASN A 93 -24.63 10.03 1.63
C ASN A 93 -23.24 9.78 1.02
N TYR A 94 -22.18 10.20 1.70
CA TYR A 94 -20.80 10.07 1.21
C TYR A 94 -20.28 8.62 1.20
N ALA A 95 -20.95 7.69 1.88
CA ALA A 95 -20.65 6.26 1.82
C ALA A 95 -21.33 5.56 0.63
N ALA A 96 -22.32 6.21 0.01
CA ALA A 96 -23.04 5.67 -1.13
C ALA A 96 -22.47 6.15 -2.47
N ILE A 97 -22.40 5.23 -3.42
CA ILE A 97 -22.03 5.46 -4.82
C ILE A 97 -23.29 5.86 -5.60
N GLN A 98 -23.16 6.90 -6.42
CA GLN A 98 -24.20 7.43 -7.27
C GLN A 98 -24.61 6.44 -8.37
N THR A 99 -25.92 6.24 -8.51
CA THR A 99 -26.53 5.54 -9.64
C THR A 99 -26.99 6.53 -10.71
N ASP A 100 -27.45 6.02 -11.85
CA ASP A 100 -28.12 6.79 -12.90
C ASP A 100 -29.56 7.21 -12.51
N VAL A 101 -30.12 6.66 -11.44
CA VAL A 101 -31.42 7.03 -10.90
C VAL A 101 -31.26 8.13 -9.84
N THR A 102 -31.82 9.31 -10.13
CA THR A 102 -31.79 10.46 -9.22
C THR A 102 -32.36 10.10 -7.84
N GLY A 103 -31.57 10.35 -6.79
CA GLY A 103 -31.96 10.09 -5.40
C GLY A 103 -31.74 8.64 -4.93
N LEU A 104 -31.18 7.77 -5.79
CA LEU A 104 -30.80 6.40 -5.42
C LEU A 104 -29.28 6.22 -5.45
N GLY A 105 -28.75 5.59 -4.39
CA GLY A 105 -27.33 5.29 -4.23
C GLY A 105 -27.13 3.86 -3.73
N ILE A 106 -25.97 3.29 -4.04
CA ILE A 106 -25.56 1.95 -3.58
C ILE A 106 -24.46 2.15 -2.54
N GLU A 107 -24.70 1.70 -1.31
CA GLU A 107 -23.71 1.70 -0.24
C GLU A 107 -23.19 0.27 -0.04
N LEU A 108 -21.87 0.14 0.06
CA LEU A 108 -21.24 -1.09 0.53
C LEU A 108 -21.06 -0.99 2.05
N GLN A 109 -21.44 -2.04 2.77
CA GLN A 109 -21.37 -2.12 4.23
C GLN A 109 -20.33 -3.13 4.72
#